data_AF-A0A662EM88-F1
#
_entry.id   AF-A0A662EM88-F1
#
_cell.length_a   1.000
_cell.length_b   1.000
_cell.length_c   1.000
_cell.angle_alpha   90.00
_cell.angle_beta   90.00
_cell.angle_gamma   90.00
#
_symmetry.space_group_name_H-M   'P 1'
#
loop_
_entity.id
_entity.type
_entity.pdbx_description
1 polymer ?
#
loop_
_entity_poly.entity_id
_entity_poly.type
_entity_poly.pdbx_seq_one_letter_code
_entity_poly.pdbx_strand_id
1 'polypeptide(L)'
;VSRRGDCPACGRGEYEFLREGSRTVALCGDAIHILPRTDAPVDLEELERRLAALGKVRRGDGVLFFDVEGISFTVFPDGRAIVKGTKDPTRAQALYDQYISR
;
A
#
# COMPACT_ATOMS: atom_id res chain seq x y z
N VAL A 1 -31.72 13.77 -7.58
CA VAL A 1 -31.57 12.61 -8.48
C VAL A 1 -32.44 11.48 -7.95
N SER A 2 -33.40 11.00 -8.73
CA SER A 2 -34.29 9.88 -8.37
C SER A 2 -33.61 8.53 -8.64
N ARG A 3 -33.86 7.53 -7.78
CA ARG A 3 -33.34 6.17 -7.97
C ARG A 3 -34.05 5.51 -9.15
N ARG A 4 -33.28 4.87 -10.03
CA ARG A 4 -33.81 4.01 -11.10
C ARG A 4 -33.98 2.59 -10.56
N GLY A 5 -35.15 1.99 -10.74
CA GLY A 5 -35.49 0.67 -10.15
C GLY A 5 -34.68 -0.50 -10.73
N ASP A 6 -34.22 -0.40 -11.97
CA ASP A 6 -33.44 -1.41 -12.70
C ASP A 6 -31.93 -1.29 -12.51
N CYS A 7 -31.48 -0.18 -11.92
CA CYS A 7 -30.08 0.12 -11.64
C CYS A 7 -29.47 -0.94 -10.69
N PRO A 8 -28.43 -1.68 -11.12
CA PRO A 8 -27.76 -2.66 -10.26
C PRO A 8 -27.32 -2.05 -8.92
N ALA A 9 -26.65 -0.90 -8.94
CA ALA A 9 -26.14 -0.27 -7.73
C ALA A 9 -27.24 0.42 -6.88
N CYS A 10 -28.04 1.29 -7.51
CA CYS A 10 -28.96 2.19 -6.78
C CYS A 10 -30.37 1.64 -6.57
N GLY A 11 -30.81 0.68 -7.40
CA GLY A 11 -32.09 0.01 -7.29
C GLY A 11 -31.97 -1.38 -6.63
N ARG A 12 -30.93 -2.14 -6.99
CA ARG A 12 -30.73 -3.52 -6.51
C ARG A 12 -29.69 -3.66 -5.39
N GLY A 13 -28.92 -2.61 -5.09
CA GLY A 13 -27.88 -2.66 -4.05
C GLY A 13 -26.70 -3.56 -4.40
N GLU A 14 -26.52 -3.88 -5.68
CA GLU A 14 -25.44 -4.71 -6.20
C GLU A 14 -24.21 -3.83 -6.47
N TYR A 15 -23.22 -3.89 -5.59
CA TYR A 15 -21.97 -3.14 -5.70
C TYR A 15 -20.82 -4.06 -6.15
N GLU A 16 -20.90 -4.58 -7.37
CA GLU A 16 -19.91 -5.54 -7.90
C GLU A 16 -18.46 -5.01 -7.81
N PHE A 17 -18.25 -3.74 -8.11
CA PHE A 17 -16.95 -3.07 -8.04
C PHE A 17 -16.43 -2.87 -6.61
N LEU A 18 -17.26 -2.99 -5.58
CA LEU A 18 -16.82 -2.99 -4.18
C LEU A 18 -16.39 -4.37 -3.70
N ARG A 19 -16.68 -5.44 -4.46
CA ARG A 19 -16.31 -6.82 -4.10
C ARG A 19 -14.91 -7.20 -4.60
N GLU A 20 -14.41 -6.51 -5.62
CA GLU A 20 -13.02 -6.64 -6.05
C GLU A 20 -12.13 -5.70 -5.22
N GLY A 21 -11.36 -6.26 -4.28
CA GLY A 21 -10.34 -5.49 -3.56
C GLY A 21 -9.42 -4.79 -4.56
N SER A 22 -9.32 -3.46 -4.44
CA SER A 22 -8.62 -2.59 -5.38
C SER A 22 -7.23 -3.13 -5.74
N ARG A 23 -6.99 -3.27 -7.04
CA ARG A 23 -5.65 -3.44 -7.63
C ARG A 23 -4.94 -2.10 -7.63
N THR A 24 -3.65 -2.16 -7.30
CA THR A 24 -2.63 -1.11 -7.28
C THR A 24 -2.96 0.08 -8.18
N VAL A 25 -3.11 1.26 -7.59
CA VAL A 25 -3.35 2.51 -8.33
C VAL A 25 -2.04 3.28 -8.41
N ALA A 26 -1.59 3.58 -9.63
CA ALA A 26 -0.48 4.51 -9.86
C ALA A 26 -0.97 5.93 -9.55
N LEU A 27 -0.29 6.63 -8.64
CA LEU A 27 -0.54 8.04 -8.35
C LEU A 27 0.37 8.90 -9.26
N CYS A 28 0.00 10.17 -9.53
CA CYS A 28 0.86 11.07 -10.28
C CYS A 28 2.20 11.26 -9.56
N GLY A 29 3.27 10.75 -10.20
CA GLY A 29 4.59 10.57 -9.60
C GLY A 29 5.07 9.13 -9.84
N ASP A 30 6.35 8.87 -9.74
CA ASP A 30 6.97 7.54 -9.75
C ASP A 30 6.68 6.76 -8.44
N ALA A 31 5.41 6.72 -8.03
CA ALA A 31 4.92 6.19 -6.77
C ALA A 31 3.82 5.15 -6.98
N ILE A 32 3.96 4.00 -6.33
CA ILE A 32 3.04 2.86 -6.39
C ILE A 32 2.51 2.59 -4.99
N HIS A 33 1.18 2.54 -4.85
CA HIS A 33 0.51 2.23 -3.59
C HIS A 33 0.20 0.74 -3.49
N ILE A 34 0.74 0.08 -2.47
CA ILE A 34 0.56 -1.33 -2.16
C ILE A 34 -0.45 -1.47 -1.02
N LEU A 35 -1.44 -2.31 -1.28
CA LEU A 35 -2.41 -2.77 -0.30
C LEU A 35 -2.01 -4.19 0.13
N PRO A 36 -1.81 -4.45 1.42
CA PRO A 36 -1.43 -5.77 1.90
C PRO A 36 -2.57 -6.77 1.68
N ARG A 37 -2.23 -8.06 1.53
CA ARG A 37 -3.21 -9.13 1.34
C ARG A 37 -4.05 -9.43 2.57
N THR A 38 -3.53 -9.09 3.74
CA THR A 38 -4.17 -9.26 5.04
C THR A 38 -4.06 -7.94 5.78
N ASP A 39 -5.13 -7.51 6.43
CA ASP A 39 -5.15 -6.33 7.32
C ASP A 39 -4.44 -6.64 8.66
N ALA A 40 -3.24 -7.20 8.58
CA ALA A 40 -2.42 -7.50 9.73
C ALA A 40 -1.65 -6.24 10.13
N PRO A 41 -1.77 -5.75 11.38
CA PRO A 41 -1.03 -4.59 11.82
C PRO A 41 0.48 -4.87 11.79
N VAL A 42 1.23 -3.87 11.35
CA VAL A 42 2.69 -3.92 11.30
C VAL A 42 3.26 -3.21 12.53
N ASP A 43 4.10 -3.91 13.28
CA ASP A 43 4.89 -3.27 14.34
C ASP A 43 5.99 -2.42 13.70
N LEU A 44 5.74 -1.10 13.64
CA LEU A 44 6.68 -0.15 13.04
C LEU A 44 7.99 -0.04 13.81
N GLU A 45 8.01 -0.35 15.11
CA GLU A 45 9.22 -0.28 15.92
C GLU A 45 10.13 -1.49 15.64
N GLU A 46 9.53 -2.68 15.52
CA GLU A 46 10.24 -3.88 15.08
C GLU A 46 10.76 -3.72 13.64
N LEU A 47 9.91 -3.22 12.75
CA LEU A 47 10.29 -2.96 11.36
C LEU A 47 11.42 -1.94 11.26
N GLU A 48 11.42 -0.89 12.08
CA GLU A 48 12.49 0.11 12.14
C GLU A 48 13.83 -0.52 12.49
N ARG A 49 13.88 -1.33 13.56
CA ARG A 49 15.09 -2.04 13.97
C ARG A 49 15.62 -2.95 12.87
N ARG A 50 14.73 -3.68 12.19
CA ARG A 50 15.08 -4.62 11.12
C ARG A 50 15.65 -3.89 9.89
N LEU A 51 15.04 -2.79 9.49
CA LEU A 51 15.42 -2.04 8.29
C LEU A 51 16.63 -1.12 8.49
N ALA A 52 16.94 -0.73 9.74
CA ALA A 52 18.07 0.14 10.05
C ALA A 52 19.43 -0.42 9.61
N ALA A 53 19.56 -1.75 9.50
CA ALA A 53 20.77 -2.40 9.00
C ALA A 53 20.91 -2.37 7.47
N LEU A 54 19.82 -2.09 6.74
CA LEU A 54 19.75 -2.19 5.28
C LEU A 54 19.75 -0.83 4.59
N GLY A 55 19.34 0.22 5.29
CA GLY A 55 19.23 1.54 4.70
C GLY A 55 18.84 2.60 5.73
N LYS A 56 18.38 3.75 5.22
CA LYS A 56 18.03 4.88 6.07
C LYS A 56 16.58 4.74 6.51
N VAL A 57 16.37 4.63 7.82
CA VAL A 57 15.02 4.54 8.40
C VAL A 57 14.73 5.79 9.22
N ARG A 58 13.48 6.26 9.16
CA ARG A 58 12.94 7.29 10.03
C ARG A 58 11.50 6.96 10.37
N ARG A 59 11.13 7.09 11.64
CA ARG A 59 9.74 6.98 12.09
C ARG A 59 9.22 8.35 12.52
N GLY A 60 7.98 8.66 12.16
CA GLY A 60 7.34 9.94 12.51
C GLY A 60 5.85 9.91 12.21
N ASP A 61 5.04 10.62 13.00
CA ASP A 61 3.59 10.78 12.79
C ASP A 61 2.82 9.46 12.54
N GLY A 62 3.25 8.37 13.17
CA GLY A 62 2.62 7.06 13.04
C GLY A 62 2.94 6.30 11.75
N VAL A 63 3.94 6.74 10.97
CA VAL A 63 4.42 6.05 9.76
C VAL A 63 5.92 5.79 9.82
N LEU A 64 6.39 4.86 8.99
CA LEU A 64 7.80 4.54 8.82
C LEU A 64 8.26 4.89 7.41
N PHE A 65 9.33 5.67 7.32
CA PHE A 65 10.03 6.00 6.09
C PHE A 65 11.29 5.15 6.00
N PHE A 66 11.51 4.52 4.85
CA PHE A 66 12.69 3.71 4.59
C PHE A 66 13.24 3.99 3.19
N ASP A 67 14.52 4.33 3.10
CA ASP A 67 15.22 4.56 1.84
C ASP A 67 16.35 3.55 1.66
N VAL A 68 16.34 2.84 0.53
CA VAL A 68 17.36 1.85 0.15
C VAL A 68 17.55 1.83 -1.36
N GLU A 69 18.79 1.87 -1.84
CA GLU A 69 19.14 1.71 -3.27
C GLU A 69 18.32 2.57 -4.26
N GLY A 70 17.97 3.80 -3.86
CA GLY A 70 17.17 4.71 -4.69
C GLY A 70 15.66 4.41 -4.72
N ILE A 71 15.20 3.49 -3.87
CA ILE A 71 13.80 3.20 -3.62
C ILE A 71 13.41 3.76 -2.25
N SER A 72 12.28 4.45 -2.18
CA SER A 72 11.71 4.95 -0.93
C SER A 72 10.41 4.25 -0.59
N PHE A 73 10.24 3.90 0.67
CA PHE A 73 9.03 3.31 1.23
C PHE A 73 8.43 4.25 2.26
N THR A 74 7.11 4.38 2.22
CA THR A 74 6.31 4.94 3.33
C THR A 74 5.36 3.84 3.79
N VAL A 75 5.56 3.32 4.99
CA VAL A 75 4.81 2.18 5.54
C VAL A 75 3.87 2.68 6.63
N PHE A 76 2.62 2.24 6.53
CA PHE A 76 1.54 2.55 7.47
C PHE A 76 1.35 1.39 8.45
N PRO A 77 0.81 1.65 9.66
CA PRO A 77 0.65 0.62 10.69
C PRO A 77 -0.37 -0.46 10.32
N ASP A 78 -1.24 -0.21 9.33
CA ASP A 78 -2.18 -1.18 8.76
C ASP A 78 -1.55 -2.03 7.63
N GLY A 79 -0.24 -1.91 7.42
CA GLY A 79 0.50 -2.67 6.40
C GLY A 79 0.42 -2.08 5.00
N ARG A 80 -0.30 -0.98 4.77
CA ARG A 80 -0.21 -0.27 3.50
C ARG A 80 1.19 0.30 3.30
N ALA A 81 1.64 0.38 2.06
CA ALA A 81 2.89 1.04 1.74
C ALA A 81 2.85 1.81 0.43
N ILE A 82 3.55 2.94 0.39
CA ILE A 82 3.82 3.68 -0.84
C ILE A 82 5.28 3.46 -1.21
N VAL A 83 5.54 2.93 -2.39
CA VAL A 83 6.88 2.67 -2.93
C VAL A 83 7.17 3.69 -4.03
N LYS A 84 8.28 4.42 -3.90
CA LYS A 84 8.77 5.40 -4.89
C LYS A 84 10.09 4.95 -5.49
N GLY A 85 10.37 5.37 -6.72
CA GLY A 85 11.58 4.99 -7.48
C GLY A 85 11.36 3.81 -8.44
N THR A 86 10.11 3.35 -8.60
CA THR A 86 9.73 2.38 -9.63
C THR A 86 8.35 2.72 -10.21
N LYS A 87 8.18 2.48 -11.50
CA LYS A 87 6.89 2.59 -12.22
C LYS A 87 6.27 1.22 -12.53
N ASP A 88 6.97 0.13 -12.21
CA ASP A 88 6.49 -1.24 -12.40
C ASP A 88 5.83 -1.74 -11.10
N PRO A 89 4.51 -2.01 -11.10
CA PRO A 89 3.79 -2.56 -9.96
C PRO A 89 4.32 -3.92 -9.49
N THR A 90 4.79 -4.76 -10.42
CA THR A 90 5.33 -6.09 -10.10
C THR A 90 6.62 -5.95 -9.30
N ARG A 91 7.50 -5.05 -9.74
CA ARG A 91 8.74 -4.72 -9.03
C ARG A 91 8.46 -4.11 -7.66
N ALA A 92 7.49 -3.18 -7.57
CA ALA A 92 7.12 -2.59 -6.28
C ALA A 92 6.60 -3.63 -5.29
N GLN A 93 5.74 -4.56 -5.75
CA GLN A 93 5.24 -5.65 -4.92
C GLN A 93 6.39 -6.55 -4.43
N ALA A 94 7.29 -6.97 -5.31
CA ALA A 94 8.43 -7.81 -4.94
C ALA A 94 9.34 -7.14 -3.90
N LEU A 95 9.60 -5.84 -4.05
CA LEU A 95 10.37 -5.05 -3.10
C LEU A 95 9.65 -4.94 -1.74
N TYR A 96 8.34 -4.73 -1.75
CA TYR A 96 7.54 -4.72 -0.51
C TYR A 96 7.56 -6.07 0.19
N ASP A 97 7.42 -7.18 -0.55
CA ASP A 97 7.47 -8.52 0.03
C ASP A 97 8.86 -8.83 0.61
N GLN A 98 9.92 -8.36 -0.04
CA GLN A 98 11.31 -8.52 0.40
C GLN A 98 11.60 -7.76 1.70
N TYR A 99 11.17 -6.49 1.78
CA TYR A 99 11.57 -5.60 2.88
C TYR A 99 10.52 -5.50 3.98
N ILE A 100 9.23 -5.57 3.69
CA ILE A 100 8.16 -5.24 4.66
C ILE A 100 7.40 -6.48 5.10
N SER A 101 6.93 -7.33 4.18
CA SER A 101 6.04 -8.48 4.49
C SER A 101 6.72 -9.68 5.17
N ARG A 102 8.00 -9.56 5.53
CA ARG A 102 8.81 -10.64 6.10
C ARG A 102 8.81 -10.61 7.62
#